data_AF-A0AA86I699-F1
#
_entry.id   AF-A0AA86I699-F1
#
_cell.length_a   1.000
_cell.length_b   1.000
_cell.length_c   1.000
_cell.angle_alpha   90.00
_cell.angle_beta   90.00
_cell.angle_gamma   90.00
#
_symmetry.space_group_name_H-M   'P 1'
#
loop_
_entity.id
_entity.type
_entity.pdbx_description
1 polymer ?
#
loop_
_entity_poly.entity_id
_entity_poly.type
_entity_poly.pdbx_seq_one_letter_code
_entity_poly.pdbx_strand_id
1 'polypeptide(L)' 'MNTRKPMAAHIVAAEEVTRGEVHFTVEAYDALQEKSFTGVVKVIDGMPRGHFIKPGKSPLSPMCLQIVKAAVLNAHNSK' A
#
# COMPACT_ATOMS: atom_id res chain seq x y z
N MET A 1 -0.10 -23.21 -19.88
CA MET A 1 0.63 -21.98 -19.47
C MET A 1 0.09 -21.56 -18.11
N ASN A 2 0.86 -21.70 -17.03
CA ASN A 2 0.49 -21.12 -15.73
C ASN A 2 0.75 -19.61 -15.78
N THR A 3 -0.29 -18.81 -15.96
CA THR A 3 -0.21 -17.36 -15.79
C THR A 3 -0.08 -17.04 -14.30
N ARG A 4 1.14 -16.78 -13.82
CA ARG A 4 1.34 -16.24 -12.48
C ARG A 4 0.66 -14.86 -12.41
N LYS A 5 -0.14 -14.62 -11.36
CA LYS A 5 -0.77 -13.31 -11.15
C LYS A 5 0.32 -12.25 -10.95
N PRO A 6 0.24 -11.07 -11.61
CA PRO A 6 1.21 -10.01 -11.40
C PRO A 6 1.06 -9.41 -10.00
N MET A 7 2.12 -8.78 -9.49
CA MET A 7 2.01 -7.95 -8.28
C MET A 7 1.01 -6.82 -8.51
N ALA A 8 0.18 -6.55 -7.51
CA ALA A 8 -0.82 -5.50 -7.58
C ALA A 8 -1.05 -4.88 -6.19
N ALA A 9 -1.48 -3.61 -6.17
CA ALA A 9 -1.96 -2.94 -4.98
C ALA A 9 -3.23 -2.15 -5.32
N HIS A 10 -4.24 -2.27 -4.48
CA HIS A 10 -5.53 -1.62 -4.63
C HIS A 10 -5.88 -0.85 -3.36
N ILE A 11 -6.33 0.39 -3.51
CA ILE A 11 -6.88 1.17 -2.42
C ILE A 11 -8.34 0.76 -2.24
N VAL A 12 -8.67 0.20 -1.08
CA VAL A 12 -10.01 -0.27 -0.75
C VAL A 12 -10.84 0.83 -0.09
N ALA A 13 -10.19 1.64 0.74
CA ALA A 13 -10.82 2.76 1.43
C ALA A 13 -9.80 3.87 1.69
N ALA A 14 -10.31 5.10 1.81
CA ALA A 14 -9.54 6.26 2.24
C ALA A 14 -10.38 7.07 3.25
N GLU A 15 -9.87 7.22 4.46
CA GLU A 15 -10.52 7.94 5.56
C GLU A 15 -9.67 9.15 5.94
N GLU A 16 -10.24 10.35 5.89
CA GLU A 16 -9.59 11.53 6.47
C GLU A 16 -9.84 11.55 7.97
N VAL A 17 -8.77 11.46 8.75
CA VAL A 17 -8.86 11.37 10.22
C VAL A 17 -8.75 12.75 10.84
N THR A 18 -7.79 13.54 10.37
CA THR A 18 -7.62 14.95 10.74
C THR A 18 -7.10 15.72 9.52
N ARG A 19 -7.09 17.06 9.62
CA ARG A 19 -6.52 17.91 8.57
C ARG A 19 -5.05 17.54 8.36
N GLY A 20 -4.73 17.01 7.18
CA GLY A 20 -3.38 16.57 6.81
C GLY A 20 -3.07 15.10 7.11
N GLU A 21 -4.02 14.33 7.68
CA GLU A 21 -3.88 12.90 7.93
C GLU A 21 -4.98 12.08 7.24
N VAL A 22 -4.58 11.24 6.29
CA VAL A 22 -5.48 10.31 5.59
C VAL A 22 -5.00 8.87 5.79
N HIS A 23 -5.90 7.97 6.16
CA HIS A 23 -5.64 6.54 6.29
C HIS A 23 -6.15 5.82 5.06
N PHE A 24 -5.28 5.10 4.37
CA PHE A 24 -5.60 4.29 3.22
C PHE A 24 -5.58 2.81 3.60
N THR A 25 -6.70 2.12 3.42
CA THR A 25 -6.75 0.66 3.49
C THR A 25 -6.30 0.11 2.14
N VAL A 26 -5.25 -0.71 2.15
CA VAL A 26 -4.62 -1.24 0.94
C VAL A 26 -4.70 -2.76 0.95
N GLU A 27 -5.13 -3.33 -0.17
CA GLU A 27 -4.98 -4.74 -0.50
C GLU A 27 -3.86 -4.90 -1.52
N ALA A 28 -2.88 -5.74 -1.23
CA ALA A 28 -1.75 -5.99 -2.10
C ALA A 28 -1.56 -7.49 -2.33
N TYR A 29 -1.34 -7.88 -3.59
CA TYR A 29 -0.89 -9.22 -3.94
C TYR A 29 0.60 -9.19 -4.24
N ASP A 30 1.37 -9.97 -3.48
CA ASP A 30 2.80 -10.11 -3.66
C ASP A 30 3.12 -11.40 -4.41
N ALA A 31 3.46 -11.26 -5.70
CA ALA A 31 3.79 -12.39 -6.56
C ALA A 31 5.09 -13.12 -6.19
N LEU A 32 6.00 -12.51 -5.43
CA LEU A 32 7.22 -13.19 -4.96
C LEU A 32 6.93 -14.13 -3.79
N GLN A 33 5.91 -13.81 -3.01
CA GLN A 33 5.46 -14.60 -1.87
C GLN A 33 4.17 -15.39 -2.16
N GLU A 34 3.60 -15.20 -3.35
CA GLU A 34 2.30 -15.72 -3.80
C GLU A 34 1.17 -15.51 -2.77
N LYS A 35 1.19 -14.37 -2.08
CA LYS A 35 0.32 -14.09 -0.95
C LYS A 35 -0.34 -12.71 -1.04
N SER A 36 -1.59 -12.63 -0.60
CA SER A 36 -2.30 -11.36 -0.42
C SER A 36 -2.08 -10.82 0.99
N PHE A 37 -1.97 -9.50 1.08
CA PHE A 37 -1.84 -8.77 2.33
C PHE A 37 -2.80 -7.59 2.34
N THR A 38 -3.39 -7.34 3.50
CA THR A 38 -4.23 -6.16 3.74
C THR A 38 -3.62 -5.37 4.87
N GLY A 39 -3.59 -4.05 4.74
CA GLY A 39 -3.04 -3.18 5.77
C GLY A 39 -3.41 -1.73 5.57
N VAL A 40 -3.19 -0.94 6.62
CA VAL A 40 -3.42 0.51 6.59
C VAL A 40 -2.10 1.24 6.39
N VAL A 41 -2.10 2.18 5.45
CA VAL A 41 -1.03 3.15 5.24
C VAL A 41 -1.55 4.53 5.60
N LYS A 42 -0.87 5.19 6.53
CA LYS A 42 -1.21 6.55 6.95
C LYS A 42 -0.42 7.52 6.10
N VAL A 43 -1.04 8.55 5.55
CA VAL A 43 -0.35 9.67 4.93
C VAL A 43 -0.53 10.87 5.85
N ILE A 44 0.58 11.37 6.39
CA ILE A 44 0.61 12.51 7.31
C ILE A 44 1.46 13.58 6.65
N ASP A 45 0.89 14.76 6.40
CA ASP A 45 1.53 15.87 5.69
C ASP A 45 2.15 15.42 4.34
N GLY A 46 1.41 14.59 3.59
CA GLY A 46 1.84 14.04 2.30
C GLY A 46 2.88 12.90 2.40
N MET A 47 3.30 12.52 3.60
CA MET A 47 4.31 11.47 3.81
C MET A 47 3.68 10.15 4.24
N PRO A 48 3.84 9.06 3.46
CA PRO A 48 3.29 7.75 3.81
C PRO A 48 4.08 7.08 4.94
N ARG A 49 3.38 6.59 5.96
CA ARG A 49 3.86 5.94 7.18
C ARG A 49 3.04 4.69 7.48
N GLY A 50 3.62 3.77 8.25
CA GLY A 50 2.94 2.57 8.74
C GLY A 50 3.81 1.32 8.63
N HIS A 51 3.53 0.31 9.45
CA HIS A 51 4.25 -0.97 9.41
C HIS A 51 4.13 -1.66 8.05
N PHE A 52 2.99 -1.49 7.38
CA PHE A 52 2.71 -2.08 6.08
C PHE A 52 3.70 -1.68 4.98
N ILE A 53 4.31 -0.48 5.09
CA ILE A 53 5.25 0.06 4.10
C ILE A 53 6.64 0.39 4.69
N LYS A 54 6.89 0.03 5.96
CA LYS A 54 8.16 0.29 6.63
C LYS A 54 9.20 -0.75 6.21
N PRO A 55 10.35 -0.36 5.64
CA PRO A 55 11.42 -1.30 5.31
C PRO A 55 11.84 -2.14 6.53
N GLY A 56 12.04 -3.44 6.32
CA GLY A 56 12.42 -4.39 7.38
C GLY A 56 11.32 -4.75 8.39
N LYS A 57 10.14 -4.12 8.32
CA LYS A 57 8.96 -4.49 9.12
C LYS A 57 7.73 -4.85 8.28
N SER A 58 7.72 -4.44 7.02
CA SER A 58 6.65 -4.76 6.09
C SER A 58 6.63 -6.27 5.82
N PRO A 59 5.43 -6.88 5.75
CA PRO A 59 5.29 -8.26 5.31
C PRO A 59 5.43 -8.40 3.79
N LEU A 60 5.53 -7.29 3.05
CA LEU A 60 5.66 -7.26 1.59
C LEU A 60 7.11 -7.38 1.16
N SER A 61 7.32 -8.01 0.01
CA SER A 61 8.60 -7.96 -0.69
C SER A 61 8.95 -6.51 -1.06
N PRO A 62 10.25 -6.18 -1.20
CA PRO A 62 10.67 -4.82 -1.55
C PRO A 62 10.00 -4.28 -2.81
N MET A 63 9.71 -5.14 -3.79
CA MET A 63 9.08 -4.77 -5.05
C MET A 63 7.58 -4.47 -4.87
N CYS A 64 6.85 -5.33 -4.14
CA CYS A 64 5.44 -5.09 -3.84
C CYS A 64 5.25 -3.84 -2.94
N LEU A 65 6.21 -3.59 -2.04
CA LEU A 65 6.22 -2.39 -1.20
C LEU A 65 6.31 -1.10 -2.02
N GLN A 66 7.08 -1.07 -3.11
CA GLN A 66 7.13 0.11 -4.01
C GLN A 66 5.80 0.33 -4.71
N ILE A 67 5.13 -0.75 -5.15
CA ILE A 67 3.81 -0.68 -5.80
C ILE A 67 2.77 -0.11 -4.83
N VAL A 68 2.76 -0.58 -3.58
CA VAL A 68 1.85 -0.05 -2.53
C VAL A 68 2.12 1.44 -2.28
N LYS A 69 3.39 1.86 -2.15
CA LYS A 69 3.73 3.27 -1.95
C LYS A 69 3.26 4.15 -3.10
N ALA A 70 3.47 3.71 -4.34
CA ALA A 70 3.04 4.43 -5.53
C ALA A 70 1.50 4.55 -5.57
N ALA A 71 0.78 3.46 -5.30
CA ALA A 71 -0.68 3.45 -5.25
C ALA A 71 -1.23 4.44 -4.21
N VAL A 72 -0.66 4.44 -2.99
CA VAL A 72 -1.09 5.35 -1.91
C VAL A 72 -0.80 6.81 -2.24
N LEU A 73 0.40 7.12 -2.76
CA LEU A 73 0.76 8.49 -3.14
C LEU A 73 -0.09 9.01 -4.29
N ASN A 74 -0.35 8.18 -5.30
CA ASN A 74 -1.22 8.55 -6.42
C ASN A 74 -2.65 8.82 -5.95
N ALA A 75 -3.18 7.96 -5.06
CA ALA A 75 -4.52 8.15 -4.49
C ALA A 75 -4.61 9.41 -3.62
N HIS A 76 -3.54 9.74 -2.87
CA HIS A 76 -3.48 10.97 -2.08
C HIS A 76 -3.44 12.22 -2.97
N ASN A 77 -2.66 12.20 -4.04
CA ASN A 77 -2.48 13.36 -4.94
C ASN A 77 -3.61 13.56 -5.95
N SER A 78 -4.50 12.56 -6.10
CA SER A 78 -5.67 12.63 -6.98
C SER A 78 -6.94 13.08 -6.24
N LYS A 79 -6.84 13.37 -4.94
CA LYS A 79 -7.88 14.07 -4.17
C LYS A 79 -7.81 15.57 -4.47
#